data_AF-A0A8J7LH38-F1
#
_entry.id   AF-A0A8J7LH38-F1
#
_cell.length_a   1.000
_cell.length_b   1.000
_cell.length_c   1.000
_cell.angle_alpha   90.00
_cell.angle_beta   90.00
_cell.angle_gamma   90.00
#
_symmetry.space_group_name_H-M   'P 1'
#
loop_
_entity.id
_entity.type
_entity.pdbx_description
1 polymer ?
#
loop_
_entity_poly.entity_id
_entity_poly.type
_entity_poly.pdbx_seq_one_letter_code
_entity_poly.pdbx_strand_id
1 'polypeptide(L)'
;MQIISVPTVFTCPTPSAGWLNLAQIRQLQFEDYPNPIAVVTWHNGDKQSFFGDNATAIMNAWLEAQERCNCDNYRLKNRRL
;
A
#
# COMPACT_ATOMS: atom_id res chain seq x y z
N MET A 1 10.50 -14.48 -20.02
CA MET A 1 10.26 -13.16 -19.41
C MET A 1 10.73 -13.24 -17.96
N GLN A 2 11.70 -12.42 -17.57
CA GLN A 2 12.16 -12.33 -16.17
C GLN A 2 11.53 -11.09 -15.55
N ILE A 3 10.80 -11.28 -14.45
CA ILE A 3 10.29 -10.19 -13.63
C ILE A 3 11.31 -9.97 -12.52
N ILE A 4 11.99 -8.83 -12.53
CA ILE A 4 12.90 -8.42 -11.46
C ILE A 4 12.10 -7.51 -10.53
N SER A 5 11.48 -8.08 -9.50
CA SER A 5 10.87 -7.30 -8.42
C SER A 5 11.92 -7.06 -7.34
N VAL A 6 12.47 -5.85 -7.26
CA VAL A 6 13.19 -5.44 -6.05
C VAL A 6 12.15 -5.31 -4.95
N PRO A 7 12.26 -6.01 -3.80
CA PRO A 7 11.38 -5.79 -2.67
C PRO A 7 11.56 -4.34 -2.24
N THR A 8 10.54 -3.52 -2.46
CA THR A 8 10.53 -2.14 -1.97
C THR A 8 9.64 -2.07 -0.74
N VAL A 9 9.76 -0.99 0.04
CA VAL A 9 8.89 -0.69 1.18
C VAL A 9 7.40 -0.73 0.80
N PHE A 10 7.10 -0.68 -0.49
CA PHE A 10 5.77 -0.55 -1.05
C PHE A 10 5.27 -1.81 -1.77
N THR A 11 5.90 -2.97 -1.62
CA THR A 11 5.37 -4.21 -2.22
C THR A 11 4.53 -5.00 -1.21
N CYS A 12 3.29 -5.31 -1.55
CA CYS A 12 2.37 -6.12 -0.75
C CYS A 12 2.11 -7.47 -1.44
N PRO A 13 2.48 -8.61 -0.84
CA PRO A 13 2.03 -9.91 -1.31
C PRO A 13 0.57 -10.11 -0.89
N THR A 14 -0.33 -10.23 -1.86
CA THR A 14 -1.71 -10.65 -1.60
C THR A 14 -1.84 -12.17 -1.72
N PRO A 15 -2.58 -12.84 -0.82
CA PRO A 15 -2.73 -14.29 -0.82
C PRO A 15 -3.19 -14.91 -2.14
N SER A 16 -4.03 -14.21 -2.91
CA SER A 16 -4.61 -14.74 -4.15
C SER A 16 -4.51 -13.83 -5.38
N ALA A 17 -4.13 -12.56 -5.23
CA ALA A 17 -4.04 -11.60 -6.33
C ALA A 17 -2.59 -11.24 -6.74
N GLY A 18 -1.59 -11.97 -6.24
CA GLY A 18 -0.18 -11.74 -6.54
C GLY A 18 0.41 -10.55 -5.78
N TRP A 19 1.38 -9.86 -6.38
CA TRP A 19 2.07 -8.74 -5.73
C TRP A 19 1.48 -7.41 -6.17
N LEU A 20 1.13 -6.56 -5.20
CA LEU A 20 0.69 -5.19 -5.43
C LEU A 20 1.80 -4.20 -5.11
N ASN A 21 1.91 -3.17 -5.94
CA ASN A 21 2.79 -2.04 -5.69
C ASN A 21 2.00 -0.90 -5.03
N LEU A 22 2.10 -0.79 -3.71
CA LEU A 22 1.48 0.23 -2.89
C LEU A 22 1.91 1.65 -3.28
N ALA A 23 3.08 1.85 -3.90
CA ALA A 23 3.51 3.18 -4.36
C ALA A 23 2.64 3.72 -5.50
N GLN A 24 1.92 2.84 -6.20
CA GLN A 24 0.98 3.21 -7.27
C GLN A 24 -0.42 3.51 -6.73
N ILE A 25 -0.67 3.25 -5.45
CA ILE A 25 -1.95 3.54 -4.80
C ILE A 25 -1.96 5.02 -4.42
N ARG A 26 -2.97 5.73 -4.91
CA ARG A 26 -3.23 7.12 -4.54
C ARG A 26 -4.06 7.21 -3.27
N GLN A 27 -5.04 6.32 -3.14
CA GLN A 27 -5.95 6.29 -2.00
C GLN A 27 -6.39 4.85 -1.71
N LEU A 28 -6.44 4.51 -0.44
CA LEU A 28 -6.99 3.25 0.06
C LEU A 28 -8.22 3.56 0.91
N GLN A 29 -9.35 2.91 0.63
CA GLN A 29 -10.52 2.88 1.50
C GLN A 29 -10.66 1.47 2.04
N PHE A 30 -10.83 1.33 3.36
CA PHE A 30 -10.92 0.03 4.02
C PHE A 30 -12.14 0.01 4.94
N GLU A 31 -12.92 -1.07 4.84
CA GLU A 31 -14.06 -1.36 5.69
C GLU A 31 -13.92 -2.78 6.22
N ASP A 32 -13.96 -2.97 7.54
CA ASP A 32 -13.62 -4.23 8.20
C ASP A 32 -14.85 -5.14 8.43
N TYR A 33 -16.03 -4.54 8.63
CA TYR A 33 -17.28 -5.24 8.94
C TYR A 33 -18.36 -4.96 7.90
N PRO A 34 -19.21 -5.93 7.51
CA PRO A 34 -19.30 -7.33 7.99
C PRO A 34 -18.28 -8.30 7.36
N ASN A 35 -17.59 -7.89 6.30
CA ASN A 35 -16.46 -8.62 5.71
C ASN A 35 -15.42 -7.59 5.28
N PRO A 36 -14.10 -7.87 5.41
CA PRO A 36 -13.07 -6.93 4.99
C PRO A 36 -13.15 -6.60 3.49
N ILE A 37 -13.21 -5.31 3.16
CA ILE A 37 -13.19 -4.79 1.80
C ILE A 37 -12.16 -3.66 1.72
N ALA A 38 -11.29 -3.72 0.73
CA ALA A 38 -10.34 -2.66 0.40
C ALA A 38 -10.64 -2.14 -1.00
N VAL A 39 -10.96 -0.86 -1.14
CA VAL A 39 -11.06 -0.18 -2.43
C VAL A 39 -9.80 0.64 -2.66
N VAL A 40 -8.99 0.16 -3.60
CA VAL A 40 -7.76 0.82 -4.04
C VAL A 40 -8.10 1.76 -5.18
N THR A 41 -7.75 3.03 -5.03
CA THR A 41 -7.71 3.99 -6.15
C THR A 41 -6.26 4.17 -6.57
N TRP A 42 -5.97 3.79 -7.81
CA TRP A 42 -4.65 3.87 -8.42
C TRP A 42 -4.30 5.30 -8.84
N HIS A 43 -3.01 5.56 -9.10
CA HIS A 43 -2.51 6.87 -9.52
C HIS A 43 -3.16 7.39 -10.81
N ASN A 44 -3.55 6.48 -11.72
CA ASN A 44 -4.26 6.81 -12.96
C ASN A 44 -5.76 7.07 -12.75
N GLY A 45 -6.27 6.93 -11.53
CA GLY A 45 -7.67 7.11 -11.17
C GLY A 45 -8.52 5.85 -11.24
N ASP A 46 -7.97 4.73 -11.72
CA ASP A 46 -8.69 3.46 -11.75
C ASP A 46 -8.98 2.97 -10.33
N LYS A 47 -10.11 2.28 -10.17
CA LYS A 47 -10.52 1.71 -8.90
C LYS A 47 -10.57 0.20 -8.98
N GLN A 48 -10.04 -0.46 -7.96
CA GLN A 48 -10.07 -1.91 -7.82
C GLN A 48 -10.46 -2.31 -6.40
N SER A 49 -11.40 -3.24 -6.28
CA SER A 49 -11.85 -3.78 -4.99
C SER A 49 -11.18 -5.11 -4.70
N PHE A 50 -10.71 -5.26 -3.46
CA PHE A 50 -10.18 -6.49 -2.87
C PHE A 50 -11.04 -6.86 -1.67
N PHE A 51 -11.16 -8.15 -1.40
CA PHE A 51 -12.08 -8.70 -0.39
C PHE A 51 -11.35 -9.68 0.53
N GLY A 52 -11.87 -9.84 1.75
CA GLY A 52 -11.40 -10.81 2.74
C GLY A 52 -9.90 -10.67 3.02
N ASP A 53 -9.19 -11.79 3.01
CA ASP A 53 -7.76 -11.85 3.36
C ASP A 53 -6.89 -10.92 2.50
N ASN A 54 -7.25 -10.71 1.23
CA ASN A 54 -6.53 -9.76 0.37
C ASN A 54 -6.71 -8.32 0.87
N ALA A 55 -7.92 -7.94 1.29
CA ALA A 55 -8.19 -6.61 1.82
C ALA A 55 -7.40 -6.37 3.13
N THR A 56 -7.40 -7.35 4.03
CA THR A 56 -6.65 -7.28 5.28
C THR A 56 -5.14 -7.23 5.04
N ALA A 57 -4.61 -8.02 4.10
CA ALA A 57 -3.19 -8.00 3.74
C ALA A 57 -2.76 -6.64 3.18
N ILE A 58 -3.58 -6.03 2.31
CA ILE A 58 -3.32 -4.70 1.76
C ILE A 58 -3.31 -3.64 2.86
N MET A 59 -4.29 -3.66 3.77
CA MET A 59 -4.37 -2.70 4.87
C MET A 59 -3.16 -2.81 5.79
N ASN A 60 -2.75 -4.02 6.18
CA ASN A 60 -1.58 -4.25 7.02
C ASN A 60 -0.29 -3.76 6.36
N ALA A 61 -0.08 -4.09 5.08
CA ALA A 61 1.10 -3.63 4.34
C ALA A 61 1.10 -2.12 4.12
N TRP A 62 -0.07 -1.49 3.98
CA TRP A 62 -0.22 -0.05 3.86
C TRP A 62 0.21 0.68 5.14
N LEU A 63 -0.22 0.19 6.30
CA LEU A 63 0.20 0.73 7.60
C LEU A 63 1.71 0.55 7.81
N GLU A 64 2.26 -0.63 7.52
CA GLU A 64 3.71 -0.89 7.63
C GLU A 64 4.53 0.05 6.73
N ALA A 65 4.06 0.29 5.50
CA ALA A 65 4.69 1.24 4.59
C ALA A 65 4.63 2.69 5.11
N GLN A 66 3.49 3.10 5.69
CA GLN A 66 3.33 4.42 6.30
C GLN A 66 4.29 4.62 7.49
N GLU A 67 4.45 3.62 8.34
CA GLU A 67 5.41 3.65 9.46
C GLU A 67 6.86 3.78 8.98
N ARG A 68 7.23 3.01 7.94
CA ARG A 68 8.58 3.07 7.34
C ARG A 68 8.86 4.39 6.61
N CYS A 69 7.84 5.00 6.01
CA CYS A 69 7.95 6.32 5.38
C CYS A 69 8.04 7.48 6.37
N ASN A 70 7.80 7.25 7.67
CA ASN A 70 7.91 8.26 8.72
C ASN A 70 9.38 8.61 9.07
N CYS A 71 10.29 8.57 8.08
CA CYS A 71 11.65 9.09 8.13
C CYS A 71 11.72 10.63 8.00
N ASP A 72 10.62 11.33 8.31
CA ASP A 72 10.45 12.79 8.14
C ASP A 72 11.38 13.66 9.00
N ASN A 73 12.22 13.07 9.86
CA ASN A 73 13.28 13.82 10.55
C ASN A 73 14.43 14.29 9.64
N TYR A 74 14.54 13.81 8.40
CA TYR A 74 15.55 14.31 7.47
C TYR A 74 15.14 15.59 6.74
N ARG A 75 13.85 15.78 6.45
CA ARG A 75 13.36 16.99 5.75
C ARG A 75 13.31 18.22 6.66
N LEU A 76 13.07 18.02 7.95
CA LEU A 76 13.06 19.10 8.95
C LEU A 76 14.47 19.57 9.36
N LYS A 77 15.49 18.69 9.34
CA LYS A 77 16.86 19.04 9.75
C LYS A 77 17.58 20.04 8.83
N ASN A 78 17.12 20.21 7.58
CA ASN A 78 17.76 21.11 6.61
C ASN A 78 17.04 22.46 6.43
N ARG A 79 15.97 22.75 7.19
CA ARG A 79 15.49 24.12 7.35
C ARG A 79 16.38 24.82 8.37
N ARG A 80 17.46 25.42 7.88
CA ARG A 80 18.18 26.47 8.62
C ARG A 80 17.19 27.59 8.91
N LEU A 81 16.86 27.79 10.19
CA LEU A 81 16.36 29.07 10.70
C LEU A 81 17.54 30.03 10.86
#